data_AF-A0A392RLF9-F1
#
_entry.id   AF-A0A392RLF9-F1
#
_cell.length_a   1.000
_cell.length_b   1.000
_cell.length_c   1.000
_cell.angle_alpha   90.00
_cell.angle_beta   90.00
_cell.angle_gamma   90.00
#
_symmetry.space_group_name_H-M   'P 1'
#
loop_
_entity.id
_entity.type
_entity.pdbx_description
1 polymer ?
#
loop_
_entity_poly.entity_id
_entity_poly.type
_entity_poly.pdbx_seq_one_letter_code
_entity_poly.pdbx_strand_id
1 'polypeptide(L)'
;DYCIAHGGGRRCGYPGGCAKAARGKSGLCIRHGGGKRCTIEGCTRSAEGQAGLCISHGGGRRCQYRECSKGAQGSTMFCKAHGGGKRCSFAGCTKGAEGSTPLCKAHGGGKRCLFNGG
;
A
#
# COMPACT_ATOMS: atom_id res chain seq x y z
N ASP A 1 -0.60 -0.80 28.58
CA ASP A 1 -1.18 -1.28 27.32
C ASP A 1 -0.05 -1.54 26.33
N TYR A 2 0.02 -2.73 25.73
CA TYR A 2 1.09 -3.07 24.78
C TYR A 2 0.66 -2.71 23.36
N CYS A 3 1.56 -2.18 22.52
CA CYS A 3 1.23 -1.95 21.10
C CYS A 3 1.19 -3.28 20.33
N ILE A 4 0.61 -3.30 19.12
CA ILE A 4 0.47 -4.53 18.29
C ILE A 4 1.81 -5.26 18.06
N ALA A 5 2.92 -4.51 17.99
CA ALA A 5 4.27 -5.08 17.86
C ALA A 5 4.80 -5.67 19.18
N HIS A 6 4.37 -5.16 20.33
CA HIS A 6 4.80 -5.57 21.67
C HIS A 6 3.78 -6.45 22.42
N GLY A 7 2.83 -7.07 21.72
CA GLY A 7 1.87 -7.99 22.34
C GLY A 7 0.45 -7.47 22.54
N GLY A 8 0.17 -6.25 22.07
CA GLY A 8 -1.18 -5.71 21.98
C GLY A 8 -2.06 -6.39 20.94
N GLY A 9 -3.34 -6.49 21.22
CA GLY A 9 -4.36 -6.95 20.28
C GLY A 9 -4.53 -8.47 20.20
N ARG A 10 -5.63 -8.88 19.54
CA ARG A 10 -6.03 -10.29 19.46
C ARG A 10 -5.04 -11.11 18.61
N ARG A 11 -4.61 -12.25 19.14
CA ARG A 11 -3.76 -13.22 18.42
C ARG A 11 -4.60 -14.08 17.48
N CYS A 12 -3.95 -14.65 16.48
CA CYS A 12 -4.57 -15.58 15.55
C CYS A 12 -4.99 -16.86 16.28
N GLY A 13 -6.30 -17.13 16.33
CA GLY A 13 -6.88 -18.33 16.94
C GLY A 13 -6.76 -19.60 16.08
N TYR A 14 -5.69 -19.73 15.28
CA TYR A 14 -5.49 -20.94 14.48
C TYR A 14 -5.10 -22.09 15.43
N PRO A 15 -5.73 -23.27 15.34
CA PRO A 15 -5.58 -24.35 16.33
C PRO A 15 -4.14 -24.83 16.54
N GLY A 16 -3.26 -24.69 15.54
CA GLY A 16 -1.84 -25.01 15.65
C GLY A 16 -0.95 -23.97 16.34
N GLY A 17 -1.53 -22.99 17.04
CA GLY A 17 -0.78 -21.95 17.77
C GLY A 17 -0.06 -20.97 16.83
N CYS A 18 -0.67 -19.81 16.55
CA CYS A 18 -0.07 -18.80 15.68
C CYS A 18 0.23 -17.50 16.42
N ALA A 19 1.51 -17.14 16.52
CA ALA A 19 1.96 -15.90 17.16
C ALA A 19 1.58 -14.62 16.38
N LYS A 20 1.11 -14.74 15.13
CA LYS A 20 0.72 -13.58 14.31
C LYS A 20 -0.55 -12.93 14.87
N ALA A 21 -0.63 -11.61 14.74
CA ALA A 21 -1.83 -10.86 15.10
C ALA A 21 -3.01 -11.22 14.19
N ALA A 22 -4.20 -11.34 14.77
CA ALA A 22 -5.44 -11.47 14.03
C ALA A 22 -5.76 -10.18 13.26
N ARG A 23 -6.48 -10.30 12.15
CA ARG A 23 -6.91 -9.15 11.34
C ARG A 23 -8.42 -9.04 11.29
N GLY A 24 -8.92 -7.88 11.68
CA GLY A 24 -10.35 -7.58 11.67
C GLY A 24 -11.11 -8.43 12.68
N LYS A 25 -12.31 -8.88 12.28
CA LYS A 25 -13.24 -9.61 13.16
C LYS A 25 -13.09 -11.13 13.08
N SER A 26 -12.36 -11.68 12.10
CA SER A 26 -12.29 -13.14 11.89
C SER A 26 -11.44 -13.88 12.91
N GLY A 27 -10.72 -13.18 13.80
CA GLY A 27 -9.88 -13.84 14.82
C GLY A 27 -8.64 -14.55 14.26
N LEU A 28 -8.39 -14.48 12.95
CA LEU A 28 -7.31 -15.17 12.26
C LEU A 28 -6.33 -14.17 11.64
N CYS A 29 -5.07 -14.57 11.46
CA CYS A 29 -4.07 -13.78 10.73
C CYS A 29 -4.27 -13.91 9.22
N ILE A 30 -3.68 -13.01 8.42
CA ILE A 30 -3.83 -12.99 6.96
C ILE A 30 -3.60 -14.36 6.28
N ARG A 31 -2.58 -15.10 6.74
CA ARG A 31 -2.23 -16.43 6.23
C ARG A 31 -3.30 -17.48 6.52
N HIS A 32 -3.99 -17.37 7.67
CA HIS A 32 -4.96 -18.35 8.13
C HIS A 32 -6.42 -17.92 7.92
N GLY A 33 -6.73 -17.03 6.98
CA GLY A 33 -8.14 -16.57 6.78
C GLY A 33 -8.44 -15.17 7.31
N GLY A 34 -7.47 -14.49 7.90
CA GLY A 34 -7.60 -13.16 8.47
C GLY A 34 -7.84 -12.06 7.44
N GLY A 35 -8.66 -11.06 7.81
CA GLY A 35 -8.94 -9.90 6.97
C GLY A 35 -9.98 -10.13 5.88
N LYS A 36 -10.27 -9.08 5.09
CA LYS A 36 -11.24 -9.14 3.99
C LYS A 36 -10.65 -9.91 2.81
N ARG A 37 -11.47 -10.71 2.13
CA ARG A 37 -11.09 -11.49 0.93
C ARG A 37 -11.74 -10.91 -0.31
N CYS A 38 -11.11 -11.16 -1.46
CA CYS A 38 -11.66 -10.80 -2.75
C CYS A 38 -13.05 -11.45 -2.90
N THR A 39 -14.03 -10.68 -3.35
CA THR A 39 -15.41 -11.15 -3.58
C THR A 39 -15.59 -11.88 -4.92
N ILE A 40 -14.57 -11.88 -5.79
CA ILE A 40 -14.60 -12.64 -7.04
C ILE A 40 -14.52 -14.13 -6.73
N GLU A 41 -15.43 -14.89 -7.29
CA GLU A 41 -15.49 -16.35 -7.11
C GLU A 41 -14.18 -17.02 -7.51
N GLY A 42 -13.73 -17.99 -6.71
CA GLY A 42 -12.45 -18.67 -6.88
C GLY A 42 -11.21 -17.84 -6.53
N CYS A 43 -11.34 -16.54 -6.18
CA CYS A 43 -10.20 -15.71 -5.80
C CYS A 43 -9.90 -15.81 -4.30
N THR A 44 -8.77 -16.43 -3.94
CA THR A 44 -8.34 -16.56 -2.53
C THR A 44 -7.53 -15.36 -2.02
N ARG A 45 -7.29 -14.37 -2.88
CA ARG A 45 -6.45 -13.20 -2.58
C ARG A 45 -7.15 -12.26 -1.59
N SER A 46 -6.36 -11.57 -0.79
CA SER A 46 -6.85 -10.55 0.13
C SER A 46 -7.47 -9.38 -0.63
N ALA A 47 -8.62 -8.91 -0.16
CA ALA A 47 -9.19 -7.66 -0.66
C ALA A 47 -8.35 -6.48 -0.16
N GLU A 48 -8.20 -5.48 -1.01
CA GLU A 48 -7.49 -4.26 -0.67
C GLU A 48 -8.47 -3.08 -0.63
N GLY A 49 -8.39 -2.27 0.42
CA GLY A 49 -9.30 -1.15 0.65
C GLY A 49 -10.76 -1.56 0.92
N GLN A 50 -11.71 -0.73 0.48
CA GLN A 50 -13.13 -0.90 0.79
C GLN A 50 -13.92 -1.66 -0.29
N ALA A 51 -13.35 -1.83 -1.49
CA ALA A 51 -14.06 -2.42 -2.64
C ALA A 51 -14.34 -3.92 -2.50
N GLY A 52 -13.78 -4.60 -1.49
CA GLY A 52 -13.92 -6.06 -1.35
C GLY A 52 -13.20 -6.85 -2.44
N LEU A 53 -12.40 -6.20 -3.28
CA LEU A 53 -11.68 -6.81 -4.39
C LEU A 53 -10.16 -6.81 -4.10
N CYS A 54 -9.42 -7.78 -4.64
CA CYS A 54 -7.96 -7.76 -4.59
C CYS A 54 -7.40 -6.80 -5.65
N ILE A 55 -6.13 -6.39 -5.52
CA ILE A 55 -5.49 -5.40 -6.42
C ILE A 55 -5.69 -5.71 -7.92
N SER A 56 -5.54 -6.97 -8.33
CA SER A 56 -5.70 -7.37 -9.74
C SER A 56 -7.16 -7.37 -10.20
N HIS A 57 -8.12 -7.53 -9.30
CA HIS A 57 -9.55 -7.45 -9.62
C HIS A 57 -10.12 -6.06 -9.35
N GLY A 58 -9.29 -5.02 -9.28
CA GLY A 58 -9.76 -3.64 -9.08
C GLY A 58 -9.82 -3.19 -7.62
N GLY A 59 -9.28 -3.97 -6.70
CA GLY A 59 -9.06 -3.58 -5.31
C GLY A 59 -8.15 -2.38 -5.13
N GLY A 60 -8.19 -1.83 -3.93
CA GLY A 60 -7.44 -0.64 -3.54
C GLY A 60 -8.08 0.65 -4.07
N ARG A 61 -7.46 1.79 -3.75
CA ARG A 61 -7.90 3.10 -4.28
C ARG A 61 -7.56 3.18 -5.76
N ARG A 62 -8.52 3.61 -6.59
CA ARG A 62 -8.32 3.83 -8.03
C ARG A 62 -8.15 5.31 -8.34
N CYS A 63 -7.52 5.57 -9.48
CA CYS A 63 -7.36 6.91 -10.00
C CYS A 63 -8.73 7.53 -10.28
N GLN A 64 -9.00 8.72 -9.76
CA GLN A 64 -10.25 9.45 -10.01
C GLN A 64 -10.27 10.22 -11.34
N TYR A 65 -9.21 10.09 -12.14
CA TYR A 65 -9.19 10.67 -13.47
C TYR A 65 -10.15 9.90 -14.39
N ARG A 66 -10.90 10.62 -15.23
CA ARG A 66 -11.92 10.05 -16.12
C ARG A 66 -11.33 8.90 -16.94
N GLU A 67 -12.05 7.76 -16.93
CA GLU A 67 -11.69 6.54 -17.65
C GLU A 67 -10.30 5.95 -17.28
N CYS A 68 -9.74 6.35 -16.14
CA CYS A 68 -8.49 5.79 -15.67
C CYS A 68 -8.74 4.64 -14.69
N SER A 69 -8.49 3.42 -15.13
CA SER A 69 -8.59 2.25 -14.27
C SER A 69 -7.35 2.04 -13.40
N LYS A 70 -6.28 2.84 -13.48
CA LYS A 70 -5.02 2.61 -12.75
C LYS A 70 -5.17 2.79 -11.22
N GLY A 71 -4.31 2.14 -10.45
CA GLY A 71 -4.26 2.30 -8.99
C GLY A 71 -3.77 3.68 -8.57
N ALA A 72 -4.41 4.27 -7.58
CA ALA A 72 -3.95 5.51 -6.97
C ALA A 72 -2.65 5.29 -6.18
N GLN A 73 -1.84 6.33 -6.03
CA GLN A 73 -0.53 6.22 -5.39
C GLN A 73 -0.53 6.85 -3.99
N GLY A 74 -0.14 6.05 -2.99
CA GLY A 74 -0.09 6.47 -1.60
C GLY A 74 -1.44 7.01 -1.11
N SER A 75 -1.42 8.17 -0.47
CA SER A 75 -2.62 8.83 0.06
C SER A 75 -3.39 9.65 -0.99
N THR A 76 -2.90 9.72 -2.23
CA THR A 76 -3.53 10.52 -3.31
C THR A 76 -4.67 9.77 -4.00
N MET A 77 -5.58 10.51 -4.65
CA MET A 77 -6.68 9.94 -5.44
C MET A 77 -6.30 9.64 -6.90
N PHE A 78 -5.05 9.88 -7.28
CA PHE A 78 -4.61 9.76 -8.66
C PHE A 78 -3.50 8.72 -8.81
N CYS A 79 -3.37 8.15 -10.01
CA CYS A 79 -2.23 7.31 -10.33
C CYS A 79 -0.99 8.16 -10.65
N LYS A 80 0.18 7.55 -10.74
CA LYS A 80 1.46 8.24 -11.01
C LYS A 80 1.39 9.18 -12.23
N ALA A 81 0.71 8.77 -13.29
CA ALA A 81 0.57 9.57 -14.52
C ALA A 81 -0.34 10.80 -14.34
N HIS A 82 -1.35 10.70 -13.48
CA HIS A 82 -2.31 11.79 -13.22
C HIS A 82 -1.97 12.56 -11.94
N GLY A 83 -0.68 12.65 -11.58
CA GLY A 83 -0.22 13.43 -10.43
C GLY A 83 -0.26 12.70 -9.08
N GLY A 84 -0.46 11.40 -9.08
CA GLY A 84 -0.43 10.57 -7.88
C GLY A 84 0.97 10.38 -7.29
N GLY A 85 1.04 10.19 -5.98
CA GLY A 85 2.27 9.97 -5.23
C GLY A 85 2.94 11.27 -4.78
N LYS A 86 4.13 11.15 -4.17
CA LYS A 86 4.89 12.32 -3.71
C LYS A 86 5.39 13.14 -4.90
N ARG A 87 5.29 14.46 -4.80
CA ARG A 87 5.65 15.41 -5.87
C ARG A 87 6.89 16.18 -5.48
N CYS A 88 7.65 16.61 -6.48
CA CYS A 88 8.82 17.43 -6.27
C CYS A 88 8.41 18.74 -5.59
N SER A 89 9.04 19.09 -4.47
CA SER A 89 8.77 20.34 -3.74
C SER A 89 9.40 21.58 -4.39
N PHE A 90 10.12 21.42 -5.50
CA PHE A 90 10.73 22.54 -6.22
C PHE A 90 9.64 23.36 -6.91
N ALA A 91 9.70 24.68 -6.79
CA ALA A 91 8.67 25.59 -7.29
C ALA A 91 8.44 25.38 -8.80
N GLY A 92 7.17 25.23 -9.21
CA GLY A 92 6.79 24.98 -10.60
C GLY A 92 7.09 23.57 -11.13
N CYS A 93 7.64 22.67 -10.31
CA CYS A 93 7.95 21.31 -10.77
C CYS A 93 6.76 20.37 -10.63
N THR A 94 6.33 19.78 -11.75
CA THR A 94 5.29 18.74 -11.79
C THR A 94 5.89 17.34 -11.93
N LYS A 95 7.14 17.11 -11.52
CA LYS A 95 7.73 15.76 -11.53
C LYS A 95 7.48 15.03 -10.22
N GLY A 96 7.51 13.70 -10.27
CA GLY A 96 7.40 12.86 -9.08
C GLY A 96 8.67 12.96 -8.24
N ALA A 97 8.52 13.00 -6.92
CA ALA A 97 9.66 12.89 -6.02
C ALA A 97 10.20 11.45 -6.03
N GLU A 98 11.51 11.32 -5.90
CA GLU A 98 12.20 10.04 -6.04
C GLU A 98 12.64 9.50 -4.66
N GLY A 99 12.26 8.24 -4.39
CA GLY A 99 12.58 7.57 -3.12
C GLY A 99 11.96 8.26 -1.91
N SER A 100 12.76 8.40 -0.85
CA SER A 100 12.33 9.06 0.40
C SER A 100 12.49 10.58 0.37
N THR A 101 13.05 11.13 -0.72
CA THR A 101 13.31 12.57 -0.84
C THR A 101 12.05 13.32 -1.31
N PRO A 102 11.93 14.62 -1.00
CA PRO A 102 10.86 15.46 -1.53
C PRO A 102 11.16 16.00 -2.94
N LEU A 103 12.26 15.59 -3.57
CA LEU A 103 12.73 16.13 -4.85
C LEU A 103 12.68 15.06 -5.94
N CYS A 104 12.49 15.47 -7.19
CA CYS A 104 12.63 14.56 -8.33
C CYS A 104 14.11 14.37 -8.67
N LYS A 105 14.42 13.36 -9.51
CA LYS A 105 15.80 13.09 -9.96
C LYS A 105 16.53 14.34 -10.48
N ALA A 106 15.86 15.20 -11.25
CA ALA A 106 16.45 16.41 -11.82
C ALA A 106 16.73 17.50 -10.78
N HIS A 107 16.05 17.48 -9.63
CA HIS A 107 16.26 18.44 -8.53
C HIS A 107 16.97 17.78 -7.35
N GLY A 108 17.80 16.76 -7.60
CA GLY A 108 18.61 16.11 -6.56
C GLY A 108 17.92 15.00 -5.77
N GLY A 109 16.78 14.51 -6.25
CA GLY A 109 16.06 13.38 -5.67
C GLY A 109 16.66 12.02 -6.05
N GLY A 110 16.40 11.02 -5.20
CA GLY A 110 16.88 9.65 -5.39
C GLY A 110 18.13 9.33 -4.56
N LYS A 111 18.50 8.05 -4.50
CA LYS A 111 19.71 7.61 -3.79
C LYS A 111 20.93 7.93 -4.67
N ARG A 112 21.82 8.81 -4.19
CA ARG A 112 23.13 9.02 -4.81
C ARG A 112 24.08 7.94 -4.31
N CYS A 113 24.84 7.32 -5.23
CA CYS A 113 25.94 6.45 -4.84
C CYS A 113 26.96 7.28 -4.06
N LEU A 114 27.39 6.81 -2.88
CA LEU A 114 28.46 7.46 -2.10
C LEU A 114 29.86 7.02 -2.56
N PHE A 115 29.95 6.11 -3.54
CA PHE A 115 31.22 5.68 -4.09
C PHE A 115 31.79 6.78 -4.98
N ASN A 116 33.02 7.21 -4.70
CA ASN A 116 33.71 8.28 -5.40
C ASN A 116 34.23 7.78 -6.76
N GLY A 117 33.35 7.69 -7.76
CA GLY A 117 33.67 7.26 -9.11
C GLY A 117 32.41 6.81 -9.84
N GLY A 118 31.96 7.66 -10.76
CA GLY A 118 30.80 7.39 -11.63
C GLY A 118 31.10 6.38 -12.72
#